data_AF-A0A2A3D9T5-F1
#
_entry.id   AF-A0A2A3D9T5-F1
#
_cell.length_a   1.000
_cell.length_b   1.000
_cell.length_c   1.000
_cell.angle_alpha   90.00
_cell.angle_beta   90.00
_cell.angle_gamma   90.00
#
_symmetry.space_group_name_H-M   'P 1'
#
loop_
_entity.id
_entity.type
_entity.pdbx_description
1 polymer ?
#
loop_
_entity_poly.entity_id
_entity_poly.type
_entity_poly.pdbx_seq_one_letter_code
_entity_poly.pdbx_strand_id
1 'polypeptide(L)'
;MPNQTRDLSFADDFILAKLVEDVRDYAVEDAVVVNISPSAMITGDEHPAIVPAWKSTWLKGGQIKSADRAAILKVRKATNLGGCMFRGWDWLGNRIKSFPRDTPLFISSQDEIGTVSTDPLVFTHERAAPGSPQTFTLKLNLWWSPGDTDCFIHNEHPFLETHTQIHGSGRMQKFRLRDEATIYEDVVMPVGYSHDPFCRVTGKNQWTYPWHRYYADTDSVWLAIELHP
;
A
#
# COMPACT_ATOMS: atom_id res chain seq x y z
N MET A 1 4.52 27.36 2.32
CA MET A 1 4.17 26.95 0.95
C MET A 1 2.80 26.27 1.01
N PRO A 2 1.92 26.47 0.02
CA PRO A 2 0.63 25.78 -0.02
C PRO A 2 0.84 24.27 -0.25
N ASN A 3 -0.11 23.47 0.24
CA ASN A 3 -0.16 22.03 -0.04
C ASN A 3 -0.19 21.80 -1.55
N GLN A 4 0.69 20.95 -2.07
CA GLN A 4 0.67 20.55 -3.47
C GLN A 4 -0.23 19.33 -3.60
N THR A 5 -1.24 19.39 -4.47
CA THR A 5 -2.24 18.33 -4.59
C THR A 5 -2.46 17.93 -6.03
N ARG A 6 -2.63 16.62 -6.24
CA ARG A 6 -3.12 16.06 -7.50
C ARG A 6 -3.87 14.77 -7.26
N ASP A 7 -4.74 14.42 -8.20
CA ASP A 7 -5.33 13.09 -8.22
C ASP A 7 -4.26 12.06 -8.62
N LEU A 8 -4.35 10.86 -8.03
CA LEU A 8 -3.55 9.72 -8.45
C LEU A 8 -4.14 9.12 -9.73
N SER A 9 -3.33 8.42 -10.53
CA SER A 9 -3.74 7.91 -11.86
C SER A 9 -4.93 6.95 -11.81
N PHE A 10 -5.18 6.34 -10.65
CA PHE A 10 -6.27 5.40 -10.37
C PHE A 10 -7.45 6.04 -9.61
N ALA A 11 -7.51 7.37 -9.50
CA ALA A 11 -8.67 8.07 -8.98
C ALA A 11 -9.83 8.02 -9.98
N ASP A 12 -11.03 7.75 -9.50
CA ASP A 12 -12.25 7.70 -10.31
C ASP A 12 -13.51 8.00 -9.46
N ASP A 13 -14.70 7.83 -10.04
CA ASP A 13 -15.97 8.02 -9.33
C ASP A 13 -16.20 7.03 -8.18
N PHE A 14 -15.50 5.89 -8.18
CA PHE A 14 -15.59 4.87 -7.13
C PHE A 14 -14.58 5.12 -6.02
N ILE A 15 -13.43 5.71 -6.32
CA ILE A 15 -12.28 5.81 -5.43
C ILE A 15 -11.75 7.24 -5.40
N LEU A 16 -11.86 7.88 -4.24
CA LEU A 16 -11.03 9.03 -3.92
C LEU A 16 -9.59 8.56 -3.78
N ALA A 17 -8.68 9.11 -4.57
CA ALA A 17 -7.25 8.89 -4.45
C ALA A 17 -6.48 10.17 -4.76
N LYS A 18 -5.91 10.79 -3.74
CA LYS A 18 -5.17 12.05 -3.85
C LYS A 18 -3.76 11.92 -3.30
N LEU A 19 -2.80 12.49 -4.02
CA LEU A 19 -1.46 12.77 -3.52
C LEU A 19 -1.45 14.19 -2.94
N VAL A 20 -0.90 14.33 -1.74
CA VAL A 20 -0.65 15.62 -1.10
C VAL A 20 0.83 15.68 -0.70
N GLU A 21 1.54 16.71 -1.14
CA GLU A 21 2.94 16.95 -0.81
C GLU A 21 3.10 18.29 -0.08
N ASP A 22 4.20 18.41 0.68
CA ASP A 22 4.47 19.54 1.58
C ASP A 22 3.31 19.82 2.55
N VAL A 23 2.75 18.74 3.10
CA VAL A 23 1.47 18.75 3.81
C VAL A 23 1.56 19.62 5.08
N ARG A 24 0.61 20.56 5.22
CA ARG A 24 0.43 21.45 6.36
C ARG A 24 -1.06 21.70 6.59
N ASP A 25 -1.52 21.44 7.81
CA ASP A 25 -2.89 21.68 8.26
C ASP A 25 -3.95 21.23 7.23
N TYR A 26 -3.75 20.04 6.63
CA TYR A 26 -4.59 19.54 5.56
C TYR A 26 -5.80 18.80 6.13
N ALA A 27 -6.99 19.38 5.96
CA ALA A 27 -8.24 18.80 6.44
C ALA A 27 -8.62 17.53 5.67
N VAL A 28 -9.07 16.51 6.40
CA VAL A 28 -9.52 15.23 5.87
C VAL A 28 -10.89 14.90 6.44
N GLU A 29 -11.91 14.95 5.58
CA GLU A 29 -13.30 14.72 5.97
C GLU A 29 -13.53 13.27 6.43
N ASP A 30 -13.17 12.28 5.61
CA ASP A 30 -13.31 10.86 5.94
C ASP A 30 -12.52 10.04 4.91
N ALA A 31 -11.30 9.60 5.27
CA ALA A 31 -10.44 8.79 4.40
C ALA A 31 -9.31 8.09 5.16
N VAL A 32 -8.80 7.00 4.57
CA VAL A 32 -7.52 6.42 4.97
C VAL A 32 -6.42 7.37 4.48
N VAL A 33 -5.55 7.78 5.39
CA VAL A 33 -4.38 8.60 5.09
C VAL A 33 -3.14 7.76 5.28
N VAL A 34 -2.32 7.69 4.24
CA VAL A 34 -1.13 6.83 4.20
C VAL A 34 0.10 7.73 4.14
N ASN A 35 0.97 7.59 5.14
CA ASN A 35 2.28 8.22 5.13
C ASN A 35 3.17 7.45 4.15
N ILE A 36 3.50 8.09 3.04
CA ILE A 36 4.33 7.51 1.96
C ILE A 36 5.75 8.10 1.97
N SER A 37 6.20 8.52 3.15
CA SER A 37 7.49 9.16 3.38
C SER A 37 8.31 8.38 4.42
N PRO A 38 9.65 8.52 4.41
CA PRO A 38 10.54 7.91 5.41
C PRO A 38 10.51 8.67 6.75
N SER A 39 9.89 9.85 6.78
CA SER A 39 9.65 10.66 7.97
C SER A 39 8.28 10.36 8.58
N ALA A 40 8.07 10.74 9.84
CA ALA A 40 6.77 10.60 10.48
C ALA A 40 5.77 11.64 9.97
N MET A 41 4.51 11.23 9.79
CA MET A 41 3.38 12.12 9.57
C MET A 41 2.73 12.46 10.91
N ILE A 42 2.40 13.73 11.12
CA ILE A 42 1.72 14.21 12.32
C ILE A 42 0.26 14.52 11.99
N THR A 43 -0.67 14.02 12.79
CA THR A 43 -2.11 14.22 12.64
C THR A 43 -2.69 14.92 13.87
N GLY A 44 -3.86 15.54 13.74
CA GLY A 44 -4.55 16.22 14.85
C GLY A 44 -4.11 17.67 15.06
N ASP A 45 -4.60 18.29 16.15
CA ASP A 45 -4.24 19.65 16.55
C ASP A 45 -3.90 19.70 18.05
N GLU A 46 -4.90 19.67 18.92
CA GLU A 46 -4.71 19.72 20.39
C GLU A 46 -3.94 18.51 20.94
N HIS A 47 -4.20 17.33 20.39
CA HIS A 47 -3.58 16.06 20.78
C HIS A 47 -2.94 15.42 19.55
N PRO A 48 -1.74 15.89 19.13
CA PRO A 48 -1.13 15.40 17.91
C PRO A 48 -0.72 13.93 18.05
N ALA A 49 -1.02 13.13 17.03
CA ALA A 49 -0.63 11.73 16.94
C ALA A 49 0.41 11.52 15.83
N ILE A 50 1.32 10.58 16.08
CA ILE A 50 2.38 10.20 15.16
C ILE A 50 1.91 9.00 14.34
N VAL A 51 1.90 9.15 13.01
CA VAL A 51 1.79 8.05 12.06
C VAL A 51 3.21 7.76 11.55
N PRO A 52 3.80 6.59 11.89
CA PRO A 52 5.16 6.26 11.47
C PRO A 52 5.34 6.28 9.95
N ALA A 53 6.60 6.26 9.51
CA ALA A 53 6.95 6.08 8.10
C ALA A 53 6.23 4.85 7.52
N TRP A 54 5.69 4.98 6.31
CA TRP A 54 5.05 3.86 5.57
C TRP A 54 3.80 3.26 6.24
N LYS A 55 3.24 3.95 7.25
CA LYS A 55 2.02 3.55 7.96
C LYS A 55 0.85 4.45 7.63
N SER A 56 -0.34 3.99 7.97
CA SER A 56 -1.57 4.72 7.78
C SER A 56 -2.37 4.89 9.05
N THR A 57 -3.36 5.77 8.96
CA THR A 57 -4.47 5.86 9.89
C THR A 57 -5.74 6.24 9.12
N TRP A 58 -6.90 6.16 9.77
CA TRP A 58 -8.15 6.65 9.20
C TRP A 58 -8.56 7.94 9.92
N LEU A 59 -8.62 9.05 9.18
CA LEU A 59 -9.12 10.33 9.69
C LEU A 59 -10.59 10.52 9.31
N LYS A 60 -11.39 10.96 10.27
CA LYS A 60 -12.79 11.35 10.09
C LYS A 60 -13.05 12.69 10.77
N GLY A 61 -13.16 13.75 9.98
CA GLY A 61 -13.21 15.15 10.41
C GLY A 61 -11.88 15.61 11.00
N GLY A 62 -10.77 14.96 10.65
CA GLY A 62 -9.45 15.22 11.19
C GLY A 62 -8.58 16.06 10.25
N GLN A 63 -7.32 16.23 10.63
CA GLN A 63 -6.33 16.89 9.78
C GLN A 63 -4.97 16.20 9.84
N ILE A 64 -4.22 16.32 8.75
CA ILE A 64 -2.77 16.07 8.74
C ILE A 64 -2.11 17.40 9.09
N LYS A 65 -1.50 17.46 10.27
CA LYS A 65 -0.80 18.66 10.76
C LYS A 65 0.43 18.93 9.91
N SER A 66 1.24 17.89 9.68
CA SER A 66 2.41 17.96 8.82
C SER A 66 2.85 16.59 8.30
N ALA A 67 3.29 16.53 7.05
CA ALA A 67 3.94 15.38 6.44
C ALA A 67 4.73 15.82 5.19
N ASP A 68 5.74 15.07 4.78
CA ASP A 68 6.42 15.33 3.50
C ASP A 68 5.50 14.97 2.33
N ARG A 69 4.98 13.74 2.31
CA ARG A 69 3.97 13.25 1.35
C ARG A 69 2.98 12.31 2.01
N ALA A 70 1.70 12.47 1.66
CA ALA A 70 0.62 11.58 2.07
C ALA A 70 -0.27 11.20 0.88
N ALA A 71 -0.74 9.95 0.86
CA ALA A 71 -1.82 9.53 -0.02
C ALA A 71 -3.15 9.47 0.75
N ILE A 72 -4.19 10.06 0.20
CA ILE A 72 -5.54 10.14 0.79
C ILE A 72 -6.47 9.28 -0.03
N LEU A 73 -6.95 8.17 0.54
CA LEU A 73 -7.69 7.15 -0.19
C LEU A 73 -9.01 6.78 0.48
N LYS A 74 -10.05 6.58 -0.33
CA LYS A 74 -11.32 6.01 0.12
C LYS A 74 -12.13 5.43 -1.04
N VAL A 75 -12.65 4.23 -0.86
CA VAL A 75 -13.74 3.72 -1.71
C VAL A 75 -15.03 4.48 -1.35
N ARG A 76 -15.51 5.31 -2.26
CA ARG A 76 -16.74 6.11 -2.15
C ARG A 76 -17.97 5.33 -2.60
N LYS A 77 -17.81 4.44 -3.56
CA LYS A 77 -18.90 3.62 -4.12
C LYS A 77 -18.50 2.15 -4.09
N ALA A 78 -19.10 1.38 -3.18
CA ALA A 78 -18.86 -0.06 -3.08
C ALA A 78 -19.77 -0.88 -4.01
N THR A 79 -20.97 -0.39 -4.32
CA THR A 79 -21.89 -1.07 -5.24
C THR A 79 -21.28 -1.16 -6.64
N ASN A 80 -21.18 -2.39 -7.16
CA ASN A 80 -20.54 -2.72 -8.45
C ASN A 80 -19.04 -2.45 -8.51
N LEU A 81 -18.34 -2.42 -7.37
CA LEU A 81 -16.89 -2.20 -7.30
C LEU A 81 -16.11 -3.19 -8.20
N GLY A 82 -16.55 -4.46 -8.22
CA GLY A 82 -15.98 -5.53 -9.04
C GLY A 82 -16.08 -5.31 -10.55
N GLY A 83 -16.83 -4.31 -11.02
CA GLY A 83 -16.77 -3.80 -12.39
C GLY A 83 -15.47 -3.07 -12.76
N CYS A 84 -14.39 -3.22 -11.99
CA CYS A 84 -13.16 -2.43 -12.10
C CYS A 84 -12.46 -2.54 -13.46
N MET A 85 -12.57 -3.69 -14.12
CA MET A 85 -12.04 -3.88 -15.49
C MET A 85 -12.63 -2.89 -16.51
N PHE A 86 -13.87 -2.45 -16.32
CA PHE A 86 -14.51 -1.45 -17.17
C PHE A 86 -14.05 -0.01 -16.85
N ARG A 87 -13.23 0.16 -15.81
CA ARG A 87 -12.63 1.42 -15.36
C ARG A 87 -11.12 1.44 -15.56
N GLY A 88 -10.60 0.59 -16.46
CA GLY A 88 -9.18 0.57 -16.83
C GLY A 88 -8.29 -0.26 -15.91
N TRP A 89 -8.85 -1.01 -14.96
CA TRP A 89 -8.08 -1.97 -14.18
C TRP A 89 -7.81 -3.21 -15.01
N ASP A 90 -6.63 -3.78 -14.85
CA ASP A 90 -6.21 -4.96 -15.59
C ASP A 90 -6.29 -6.19 -14.70
N TRP A 91 -6.73 -7.30 -15.27
CA TRP A 91 -6.70 -8.58 -14.57
C TRP A 91 -5.26 -9.11 -14.57
N LEU A 92 -4.72 -9.48 -13.41
CA LEU A 92 -3.32 -9.85 -13.28
C LEU A 92 -2.92 -11.03 -14.18
N GLY A 93 -3.87 -11.94 -14.45
CA GLY A 93 -3.67 -13.04 -15.39
C GLY A 93 -3.23 -12.59 -16.79
N ASN A 94 -3.58 -11.38 -17.24
CA ASN A 94 -3.12 -10.86 -18.53
C ASN A 94 -1.61 -10.54 -18.54
N ARG A 95 -1.02 -10.29 -17.37
CA ARG A 95 0.37 -9.87 -17.21
C ARG A 95 1.33 -11.03 -16.95
N ILE A 96 0.86 -12.07 -16.26
CA ILE A 96 1.68 -13.19 -15.79
C ILE A 96 1.12 -14.50 -16.34
N LYS A 97 1.85 -15.13 -17.28
CA LYS A 97 1.42 -16.38 -17.94
C LYS A 97 1.17 -17.54 -16.96
N SER A 98 1.94 -17.60 -15.88
CA SER A 98 1.85 -18.63 -14.83
C SER A 98 0.81 -18.34 -13.75
N PHE A 99 0.10 -17.22 -13.84
CA PHE A 99 -0.91 -16.83 -12.86
C PHE A 99 -2.17 -17.72 -12.98
N PRO A 100 -2.77 -18.15 -11.86
CA PRO A 100 -3.99 -18.96 -11.88
C PRO A 100 -5.11 -18.22 -12.62
N ARG A 101 -5.73 -18.90 -13.58
CA ARG A 101 -6.69 -18.29 -14.51
C ARG A 101 -8.08 -18.11 -13.91
N ASP A 102 -8.30 -18.69 -12.75
CA ASP A 102 -9.50 -18.64 -11.93
C ASP A 102 -9.41 -17.63 -10.78
N THR A 103 -8.25 -17.00 -10.54
CA THR A 103 -8.09 -15.98 -9.49
C THR A 103 -8.54 -14.60 -9.97
N PRO A 104 -9.61 -14.01 -9.39
CA PRO A 104 -10.10 -12.67 -9.72
C PRO A 104 -9.28 -11.56 -9.02
N LEU A 105 -8.04 -11.37 -9.45
CA LEU A 105 -7.15 -10.33 -8.94
C LEU A 105 -6.91 -9.24 -9.98
N PHE A 106 -7.27 -8.01 -9.66
CA PHE A 106 -7.18 -6.87 -10.57
C PHE A 106 -6.27 -5.80 -9.99
N ILE A 107 -5.51 -5.15 -10.87
CA ILE A 107 -4.59 -4.06 -10.54
C ILE A 107 -4.99 -2.80 -11.30
N SER A 108 -4.95 -1.65 -10.63
CA SER A 108 -5.18 -0.36 -11.27
C SER A 108 -4.03 0.03 -12.20
N SER A 109 -4.12 1.21 -12.82
CA SER A 109 -2.93 1.90 -13.33
C SER A 109 -1.93 2.13 -12.20
N GLN A 110 -0.65 2.09 -12.54
CA GLN A 110 0.43 2.46 -11.61
C GLN A 110 0.75 3.94 -11.78
N ASP A 111 0.92 4.65 -10.68
CA ASP A 111 1.31 6.06 -10.64
C ASP A 111 2.74 6.19 -10.11
N GLU A 112 3.62 6.80 -10.89
CA GLU A 112 4.98 7.14 -10.46
C GLU A 112 4.96 8.53 -9.81
N ILE A 113 5.21 8.57 -8.51
CA ILE A 113 5.02 9.77 -7.68
C ILE A 113 6.34 10.44 -7.29
N GLY A 114 7.34 10.32 -8.17
CA GLY A 114 8.68 10.86 -7.99
C GLY A 114 9.60 9.91 -7.21
N THR A 115 10.66 10.48 -6.60
CA THR A 115 11.69 9.70 -5.91
C THR A 115 11.65 9.90 -4.40
N VAL A 116 12.22 8.96 -3.66
CA VAL A 116 12.39 9.00 -2.20
C VAL A 116 13.75 8.46 -1.81
N SER A 117 14.37 9.02 -0.77
CA SER A 117 15.64 8.52 -0.23
C SER A 117 15.41 7.89 1.13
N THR A 118 15.71 6.61 1.29
CA THR A 118 15.58 5.87 2.55
C THR A 118 16.64 4.79 2.67
N ASP A 119 17.01 4.42 3.90
CA ASP A 119 17.86 3.24 4.14
C ASP A 119 16.95 1.99 4.08
N PRO A 120 17.20 1.04 3.15
CA PRO A 120 16.39 -0.18 3.05
C PRO A 120 16.35 -0.98 4.33
N LEU A 121 17.42 -0.99 5.14
CA LEU A 121 17.45 -1.69 6.43
C LEU A 121 16.57 -1.01 7.47
N VAL A 122 16.34 0.31 7.36
CA VAL A 122 15.38 1.02 8.21
C VAL A 122 13.96 0.74 7.72
N PHE A 123 13.73 0.78 6.41
CA PHE A 123 12.44 0.42 5.81
C PHE A 123 11.99 -0.97 6.29
N THR A 124 12.84 -1.99 6.19
CA THR A 124 12.55 -3.38 6.58
C THR A 124 12.63 -3.67 8.08
N HIS A 125 12.81 -2.66 8.93
CA HIS A 125 12.98 -2.80 10.38
C HIS A 125 14.17 -3.69 10.80
N GLU A 126 15.18 -3.85 9.95
CA GLU A 126 16.43 -4.55 10.27
C GLU A 126 17.41 -3.67 11.04
N ARG A 127 17.17 -2.35 11.05
CA ARG A 127 17.93 -1.34 11.80
C ARG A 127 17.05 -0.19 12.24
N ALA A 128 17.33 0.37 13.42
CA ALA A 128 16.57 1.50 13.95
C ALA A 128 16.95 2.86 13.36
N ALA A 129 18.24 3.08 13.05
CA ALA A 129 18.76 4.36 12.57
C ALA A 129 19.33 4.23 11.14
N PRO A 130 19.16 5.23 10.26
CA PRO A 130 19.69 5.19 8.91
C PRO A 130 21.23 5.25 8.93
N GLY A 131 21.86 4.48 8.06
CA GLY A 131 23.31 4.50 7.85
C GLY A 131 23.73 4.41 6.38
N SER A 132 22.87 3.92 5.49
CA SER A 132 23.17 3.82 4.06
C SER A 132 21.92 4.08 3.19
N PRO A 133 21.44 5.34 3.11
CA PRO A 133 20.29 5.69 2.29
C PRO A 133 20.50 5.38 0.80
N GLN A 134 19.43 4.96 0.15
CA GLN A 134 19.36 4.72 -1.29
C GLN A 134 18.17 5.50 -1.86
N THR A 135 18.29 5.96 -3.11
CA THR A 135 17.19 6.64 -3.79
C THR A 135 16.37 5.62 -4.57
N PHE A 136 15.06 5.69 -4.41
CA PHE A 136 14.08 4.84 -5.06
C PHE A 136 13.10 5.69 -5.87
N THR A 137 12.64 5.16 -6.99
CA THR A 137 11.42 5.61 -7.64
C THR A 137 10.23 5.07 -6.86
N LEU A 138 9.36 5.96 -6.39
CA LEU A 138 8.20 5.61 -5.60
C LEU A 138 6.98 5.45 -6.51
N LYS A 139 6.35 4.29 -6.45
CA LYS A 139 5.17 3.96 -7.26
C LYS A 139 4.01 3.50 -6.39
N LEU A 140 2.81 3.88 -6.78
CA LEU A 140 1.57 3.49 -6.12
C LEU A 140 0.62 2.81 -7.12
N ASN A 141 -0.08 1.78 -6.67
CA ASN A 141 -1.23 1.21 -7.35
C ASN A 141 -2.19 0.60 -6.36
N LEU A 142 -3.44 0.46 -6.78
CA LEU A 142 -4.45 -0.28 -6.04
C LEU A 142 -4.63 -1.67 -6.61
N TRP A 143 -5.07 -2.55 -5.74
CA TRP A 143 -5.49 -3.90 -6.07
C TRP A 143 -6.93 -4.11 -5.60
N TRP A 144 -7.64 -4.98 -6.32
CA TRP A 144 -9.00 -5.37 -5.99
C TRP A 144 -9.18 -6.86 -6.20
N SER A 145 -9.89 -7.47 -5.26
CA SER A 145 -10.33 -8.86 -5.36
C SER A 145 -11.65 -9.02 -4.60
N PRO A 146 -12.58 -9.87 -5.08
CA PRO A 146 -13.77 -10.20 -4.33
C PRO A 146 -13.42 -10.99 -3.06
N GLY A 147 -14.36 -11.07 -2.12
CA GLY A 147 -14.20 -11.88 -0.91
C GLY A 147 -13.90 -13.36 -1.19
N ASP A 148 -13.29 -14.01 -0.22
CA ASP A 148 -12.84 -15.41 -0.27
C ASP A 148 -11.87 -15.70 -1.43
N THR A 149 -10.97 -14.75 -1.72
CA THR A 149 -9.99 -14.92 -2.81
C THR A 149 -8.55 -15.10 -2.32
N ASP A 150 -7.94 -16.20 -2.72
CA ASP A 150 -6.48 -16.42 -2.67
C ASP A 150 -5.81 -15.61 -3.81
N CYS A 151 -5.09 -14.54 -3.44
CA CYS A 151 -4.38 -13.68 -4.40
C CYS A 151 -2.97 -14.19 -4.73
N PHE A 152 -2.79 -15.52 -4.76
CA PHE A 152 -1.64 -16.26 -5.27
C PHE A 152 -0.36 -16.17 -4.41
N ILE A 153 0.15 -17.34 -3.98
CA ILE A 153 1.42 -17.43 -3.23
C ILE A 153 2.63 -17.21 -4.15
N HIS A 154 3.42 -16.19 -3.84
CA HIS A 154 4.62 -15.78 -4.56
C HIS A 154 5.72 -15.26 -3.61
N ASN A 155 6.94 -15.06 -4.11
CA ASN A 155 8.08 -14.57 -3.33
C ASN A 155 9.11 -13.79 -4.16
N GLU A 156 8.79 -13.42 -5.40
CA GLU A 156 9.70 -12.74 -6.31
C GLU A 156 9.25 -11.29 -6.50
N HIS A 157 10.10 -10.36 -6.11
CA HIS A 157 9.86 -8.91 -6.25
C HIS A 157 11.18 -8.18 -6.53
N PRO A 158 11.25 -7.30 -7.55
CA PRO A 158 12.43 -6.48 -7.82
C PRO A 158 12.45 -5.14 -7.05
N PHE A 159 11.49 -4.90 -6.15
CA PHE A 159 11.32 -3.66 -5.38
C PHE A 159 11.02 -3.97 -3.91
N LEU A 160 11.07 -2.95 -3.04
CA LEU A 160 10.53 -3.05 -1.69
C LEU A 160 9.03 -2.72 -1.71
N GLU A 161 8.23 -3.37 -0.86
CA GLU A 161 6.80 -3.11 -0.80
C GLU A 161 6.20 -3.14 0.61
N THR A 162 5.15 -2.35 0.79
CA THR A 162 4.14 -2.53 1.83
C THR A 162 2.75 -2.33 1.26
N HIS A 163 1.76 -2.92 1.92
CA HIS A 163 0.36 -2.74 1.60
C HIS A 163 -0.41 -2.02 2.70
N THR A 164 -1.44 -1.27 2.30
CA THR A 164 -2.41 -0.65 3.21
C THR A 164 -3.83 -1.01 2.80
N GLN A 165 -4.64 -1.48 3.74
CA GLN A 165 -6.06 -1.78 3.47
C GLN A 165 -6.87 -0.49 3.31
N ILE A 166 -7.57 -0.33 2.18
CA ILE A 166 -8.40 0.85 1.88
C ILE A 166 -9.90 0.55 2.02
N HIS A 167 -10.32 -0.67 1.70
CA HIS A 167 -11.72 -1.11 1.80
C HIS A 167 -11.79 -2.61 2.03
N GLY A 168 -12.82 -3.08 2.74
CA GLY A 168 -12.98 -4.48 3.08
C GLY A 168 -12.01 -4.95 4.17
N SER A 169 -11.82 -6.25 4.26
CA SER A 169 -10.86 -6.91 5.15
C SER A 169 -10.13 -7.99 4.38
N GLY A 170 -8.84 -8.13 4.66
CA GLY A 170 -8.06 -9.25 4.16
C GLY A 170 -6.89 -9.55 5.07
N ARG A 171 -5.92 -10.29 4.54
CA ARG A 171 -4.77 -10.80 5.28
C ARG A 171 -3.52 -10.76 4.45
N MET A 172 -2.40 -10.44 5.09
CA MET A 172 -1.07 -10.67 4.55
C MET A 172 -0.44 -11.88 5.22
N GLN A 173 -0.28 -12.96 4.46
CA GLN A 173 0.11 -14.26 4.98
C GLN A 173 1.52 -14.63 4.53
N LYS A 174 2.30 -15.28 5.41
CA LYS A 174 3.62 -15.84 5.10
C LYS A 174 3.65 -17.35 5.26
N PHE A 175 4.37 -18.02 4.36
CA PHE A 175 4.42 -19.48 4.22
C PHE A 175 5.86 -19.97 4.15
N ARG A 176 6.11 -21.18 4.66
CA ARG A 176 7.45 -21.80 4.58
C ARG A 176 7.76 -22.27 3.16
N LEU A 177 6.74 -22.76 2.46
CA LEU A 177 6.80 -23.23 1.08
C LEU A 177 5.70 -22.53 0.27
N ARG A 178 5.70 -22.74 -1.05
CA ARG A 178 4.58 -22.32 -1.92
C ARG A 178 3.36 -23.25 -1.75
N ASP A 179 2.86 -23.31 -0.53
CA ASP A 179 1.81 -24.22 -0.07
C ASP A 179 1.05 -23.59 1.10
N GLU A 180 -0.26 -23.48 0.97
CA GLU A 180 -1.14 -22.86 1.96
C GLU A 180 -1.11 -23.56 3.33
N ALA A 181 -0.87 -24.87 3.35
CA ALA A 181 -0.77 -25.65 4.58
C ALA A 181 0.48 -25.29 5.41
N THR A 182 1.40 -24.51 4.84
CA THR A 182 2.66 -24.12 5.47
C THR A 182 2.67 -22.69 6.01
N ILE A 183 1.50 -22.07 6.17
CA ILE A 183 1.35 -20.77 6.80
C ILE A 183 2.03 -20.74 8.18
N TYR A 184 2.78 -19.68 8.47
CA TYR A 184 3.42 -19.49 9.78
C TYR A 184 3.19 -18.11 10.37
N GLU A 185 2.66 -17.17 9.59
CA GLU A 185 2.26 -15.85 10.06
C GLU A 185 1.08 -15.35 9.23
N ASP A 186 0.10 -14.77 9.91
CA ASP A 186 -1.16 -14.31 9.32
C ASP A 186 -1.48 -12.92 9.89
N VAL A 187 -1.25 -11.87 9.09
CA VAL A 187 -1.45 -10.48 9.48
C VAL A 187 -2.81 -10.02 9.00
N VAL A 188 -3.75 -9.81 9.92
CA VAL A 188 -5.08 -9.27 9.61
C VAL A 188 -4.96 -7.80 9.18
N MET A 189 -5.58 -7.46 8.06
CA MET A 189 -5.54 -6.15 7.42
C MET A 189 -6.94 -5.51 7.45
N PRO A 190 -7.38 -4.92 8.59
CA PRO A 190 -8.59 -4.10 8.61
C PRO A 190 -8.34 -2.76 7.89
N VAL A 191 -9.41 -2.07 7.47
CA VAL A 191 -9.32 -0.75 6.82
C VAL A 191 -8.45 0.21 7.63
N GLY A 192 -7.49 0.84 6.97
CA GLY A 192 -6.56 1.79 7.56
C GLY A 192 -5.32 1.16 8.22
N TYR A 193 -5.13 -0.16 8.15
CA TYR A 193 -3.93 -0.83 8.61
C TYR A 193 -2.91 -1.01 7.47
N SER A 194 -1.63 -0.73 7.76
CA SER A 194 -0.49 -1.05 6.90
C SER A 194 0.39 -2.11 7.56
N HIS A 195 0.71 -3.19 6.86
CA HIS A 195 1.62 -4.20 7.40
C HIS A 195 3.08 -3.73 7.39
N ASP A 196 3.93 -4.38 8.17
CA ASP A 196 5.39 -4.19 8.11
C ASP A 196 5.96 -4.90 6.87
N PRO A 197 7.07 -4.42 6.28
CA PRO A 197 7.68 -5.09 5.15
C PRO A 197 8.03 -6.55 5.46
N PHE A 198 7.72 -7.44 4.52
CA PHE A 198 8.01 -8.87 4.67
C PHE A 198 9.41 -9.25 4.22
N CYS A 199 10.03 -8.45 3.35
CA CYS A 199 11.33 -8.74 2.80
C CYS A 199 12.48 -8.45 3.77
N ARG A 200 13.62 -9.07 3.46
CA ARG A 200 14.92 -8.76 4.07
C ARG A 200 15.91 -8.26 3.03
N VAL A 201 16.76 -7.33 3.44
CA VAL A 201 17.85 -6.80 2.62
C VAL A 201 18.97 -7.84 2.57
N THR A 202 19.28 -8.34 1.38
CA THR A 202 20.34 -9.34 1.18
C THR A 202 21.51 -8.82 0.36
N GLY A 203 21.37 -7.63 -0.23
CA GLY A 203 22.43 -6.92 -0.93
C GLY A 203 21.96 -5.54 -1.39
N LYS A 204 22.84 -4.80 -2.08
CA LYS A 204 22.44 -3.53 -2.71
C LYS A 204 21.41 -3.81 -3.81
N ASN A 205 20.22 -3.21 -3.70
CA ASN A 205 19.11 -3.44 -4.61
C ASN A 205 18.68 -4.92 -4.71
N GLN A 206 18.85 -5.69 -3.61
CA GLN A 206 18.53 -7.11 -3.54
C GLN A 206 17.74 -7.43 -2.28
N TRP A 207 16.57 -8.04 -2.49
CA TRP A 207 15.60 -8.31 -1.43
C TRP A 207 15.21 -9.78 -1.49
N THR A 208 15.08 -10.42 -0.33
CA THR A 208 14.52 -11.76 -0.21
C THR A 208 13.16 -11.67 0.45
N TYR A 209 12.12 -12.09 -0.26
CA TYR A 209 10.78 -12.23 0.27
C TYR A 209 10.52 -13.68 0.70
N PRO A 210 9.78 -13.91 1.81
CA PRO A 210 9.21 -15.22 2.07
C PRO A 210 8.14 -15.53 1.01
N TRP A 211 7.71 -16.79 0.93
CA TRP A 211 6.43 -17.07 0.26
C TRP A 211 5.33 -16.31 1.00
N HIS A 212 4.56 -15.52 0.27
CA HIS A 212 3.49 -14.73 0.82
C HIS A 212 2.34 -14.59 -0.17
N ARG A 213 1.15 -14.25 0.36
CA ARG A 213 -0.03 -13.91 -0.44
C ARG A 213 -0.87 -12.89 0.30
N TYR A 214 -1.64 -12.13 -0.46
CA TYR A 214 -2.84 -11.48 0.07
C TYR A 214 -4.01 -12.48 0.02
N TYR A 215 -4.82 -12.50 1.07
CA TYR A 215 -6.09 -13.23 1.07
C TYR A 215 -7.21 -12.23 1.34
N ALA A 216 -8.17 -12.11 0.43
CA ALA A 216 -9.31 -11.22 0.60
C ALA A 216 -10.40 -11.94 1.41
N ASP A 217 -10.66 -11.52 2.65
CA ASP A 217 -11.78 -12.07 3.43
C ASP A 217 -13.11 -11.51 2.92
N THR A 218 -13.12 -10.26 2.47
CA THR A 218 -14.27 -9.60 1.82
C THR A 218 -13.82 -8.89 0.55
N ASP A 219 -14.77 -8.34 -0.22
CA ASP A 219 -14.45 -7.46 -1.35
C ASP A 219 -13.48 -6.37 -0.89
N SER A 220 -12.25 -6.44 -1.40
CA SER A 220 -11.13 -5.71 -0.83
C SER A 220 -10.50 -4.77 -1.83
N VAL A 221 -10.13 -3.58 -1.37
CA VAL A 221 -9.20 -2.69 -2.07
C VAL A 221 -8.03 -2.42 -1.14
N TRP A 222 -6.82 -2.63 -1.62
CA TRP A 222 -5.61 -2.28 -0.91
C TRP A 222 -4.63 -1.52 -1.80
N LEU A 223 -3.87 -0.64 -1.18
CA LEU A 223 -2.79 0.12 -1.79
C LEU A 223 -1.51 -0.69 -1.70
N ALA A 224 -0.74 -0.76 -2.78
CA ALA A 224 0.68 -1.12 -2.78
C ALA A 224 1.52 0.15 -2.84
N ILE A 225 2.54 0.22 -1.98
CA ILE A 225 3.60 1.22 -2.01
C ILE A 225 4.86 0.50 -2.45
N GLU A 226 5.37 0.81 -3.64
CA GLU A 226 6.53 0.14 -4.22
C GLU A 226 7.72 1.09 -4.34
N LEU A 227 8.88 0.70 -3.80
CA LEU A 227 10.14 1.44 -3.91
C LEU A 227 11.07 0.71 -4.89
N HIS A 228 11.18 1.26 -6.09
CA HIS A 228 11.95 0.69 -7.20
C HIS A 228 13.38 1.29 -7.24
N PRO A 229 14.43 0.46 -7.21
CA PRO A 229 15.83 0.93 -7.18
C PRO A 229 16.34 1.55 -8.48
#